data_AF-A0A7H1VM06-F1
#
_entry.id   AF-A0A7H1VM06-F1
#
_cell.length_a   1.000
_cell.length_b   1.000
_cell.length_c   1.000
_cell.angle_alpha   90.00
_cell.angle_beta   90.00
_cell.angle_gamma   90.00
#
_symmetry.space_group_name_H-M   'P 1'
#
loop_
_entity.id
_entity.type
_entity.pdbx_description
1 polymer ?
#
loop_
_entity_poly.entity_id
_entity_poly.type
_entity_poly.pdbx_seq_one_letter_code
_entity_poly.pdbx_strand_id
1 'polypeptide(L)'
;MELTEQSHILSQVVQKGYLDSAVFIQKQNALNVEIEEIKKKRNSLLDNNGFETEIAGTERLLEIIKYNPEIMDAYDENLFLHTVSKVLIGNSGEITFRLINNLELTEYADKGGGKA
;
A
#
# COMPACT_ATOMS: atom_id res chain seq x y z
N MET A 1 20.75 -12.44 7.19
CA MET A 1 21.52 -13.56 6.61
C MET A 1 22.22 -14.34 7.72
N GLU A 2 22.78 -13.68 8.74
CA GLU A 2 23.43 -14.34 9.90
C GLU A 2 22.58 -15.37 10.67
N LEU A 3 21.30 -15.10 10.98
CA LEU A 3 20.51 -15.98 11.85
C LEU A 3 20.25 -17.37 11.22
N THR A 4 20.08 -17.43 9.90
CA THR A 4 19.90 -18.70 9.19
C THR A 4 21.19 -19.53 9.19
N GLU A 5 22.34 -18.86 9.05
CA GLU A 5 23.66 -19.49 9.15
C GLU A 5 23.93 -19.98 10.58
N GLN A 6 23.56 -19.19 11.60
CA GLN A 6 23.68 -19.60 12.99
C GLN A 6 22.82 -20.84 13.29
N SER A 7 21.58 -20.91 12.76
CA SER A 7 20.73 -22.11 12.90
C SER A 7 21.37 -23.34 12.26
N HIS A 8 21.97 -23.17 11.07
CA HIS A 8 22.66 -24.26 10.37
C HIS A 8 23.90 -24.73 11.14
N ILE A 9 24.72 -23.81 11.66
CA ILE A 9 25.90 -24.12 12.49
C ILE A 9 25.48 -24.85 13.77
N LEU A 10 24.42 -24.39 14.43
CA LEU A 10 23.91 -25.00 15.65
C LEU A 10 23.51 -26.47 15.42
N SER A 11 22.82 -26.74 14.29
CA SER A 11 22.40 -28.10 13.89
C SER A 11 23.60 -29.03 13.66
N GLN A 12 24.67 -28.51 13.04
CA GLN A 12 25.90 -29.26 12.81
C GLN A 12 26.67 -29.58 14.10
N VAL A 13 26.66 -28.69 15.10
CA VAL A 13 27.38 -28.91 16.36
C VAL A 13 26.68 -29.97 17.23
N VAL A 14 25.35 -30.06 17.16
CA VAL A 14 24.59 -31.13 17.85
C VAL A 14 24.79 -32.49 17.21
N GLN A 15 24.80 -32.60 15.88
CA GLN A 15 25.08 -33.87 15.21
C GLN A 15 26.45 -34.45 15.57
N LYS A 16 27.40 -33.58 15.96
CA LYS A 16 28.75 -33.98 16.39
C LYS A 16 28.85 -34.27 17.91
N GLY A 17 27.75 -34.17 18.67
CA GLY A 17 27.69 -34.55 20.09
C GLY A 17 28.32 -33.54 21.06
N TYR A 18 28.69 -32.34 20.61
CA TYR A 18 29.37 -31.32 21.42
C TYR A 18 28.43 -30.40 22.22
N LEU A 19 27.12 -30.63 22.15
CA LEU A 19 26.10 -29.76 22.74
C LEU A 19 24.97 -30.61 23.33
N ASP A 20 24.62 -30.31 24.58
CA ASP A 20 23.43 -30.85 25.23
C ASP A 20 22.19 -30.48 24.41
N SER A 21 21.35 -31.47 24.10
CA SER A 21 20.15 -31.30 23.28
C SER A 21 19.17 -30.28 23.86
N ALA A 22 19.10 -30.12 25.17
CA ALA A 22 18.25 -29.11 25.82
C ALA A 22 18.76 -27.69 25.55
N VAL A 23 20.08 -27.48 25.60
CA VAL A 23 20.74 -26.19 25.31
C VAL A 23 20.57 -25.84 23.83
N PHE A 24 20.63 -26.84 22.95
CA PHE A 24 20.36 -26.66 21.53
C PHE A 24 18.93 -26.22 21.25
N ILE A 25 17.94 -26.94 21.80
CA ILE A 25 16.52 -26.62 21.61
C ILE A 25 16.23 -25.20 22.11
N GLN A 26 16.78 -24.82 23.27
CA GLN A 26 16.62 -23.47 23.81
C GLN A 26 17.18 -22.39 22.86
N LYS A 27 18.40 -22.58 22.35
CA LYS A 27 19.03 -21.63 21.43
C LYS A 27 18.31 -21.56 20.08
N GLN A 28 17.88 -22.70 19.54
CA GLN A 28 17.14 -22.77 18.28
C GLN A 28 15.76 -22.09 18.40
N ASN A 29 15.08 -22.27 19.53
CA ASN A 29 13.79 -21.61 19.78
C ASN A 29 13.96 -20.09 19.92
N ALA A 30 14.96 -19.62 20.66
CA ALA A 30 15.25 -18.19 20.78
C ALA A 30 15.54 -17.55 19.41
N LEU A 31 16.33 -18.24 18.59
CA LEU A 31 16.67 -17.79 17.24
C LEU A 31 15.45 -17.74 16.31
N ASN A 32 14.57 -18.73 16.40
CA ASN A 32 13.33 -18.76 15.62
C ASN A 32 12.39 -17.61 16.01
N VAL A 33 12.27 -17.29 17.31
CA VAL A 33 11.47 -16.15 17.78
C VAL A 33 12.01 -14.85 17.22
N GLU A 34 13.33 -14.63 17.28
CA GLU A 34 13.96 -13.43 16.75
C GLU A 34 13.78 -13.28 15.23
N ILE A 35 13.88 -14.38 14.48
CA ILE A 35 13.60 -14.41 13.04
C ILE A 35 12.16 -13.99 12.75
N GLU A 36 11.17 -14.53 13.48
CA GLU A 36 9.77 -14.19 13.28
C GLU A 36 9.44 -12.75 13.66
N GLU A 37 10.04 -12.22 14.74
CA GLU A 37 9.91 -10.81 15.10
C GLU A 37 10.49 -9.87 14.04
N ILE A 38 11.67 -10.19 13.50
CA ILE A 38 12.30 -9.41 12.43
C ILE A 38 11.47 -9.46 11.15
N LYS A 39 10.94 -10.64 10.77
CA LYS A 39 10.04 -10.77 9.62
C LYS A 39 8.77 -9.95 9.81
N LYS A 40 8.15 -10.01 10.99
CA LYS A 40 6.96 -9.23 11.32
C LYS A 40 7.23 -7.73 11.24
N LYS A 41 8.37 -7.27 11.76
CA LYS A 41 8.79 -5.86 11.68
C LYS A 41 9.06 -5.43 10.25
N ARG A 42 9.71 -6.27 9.44
CA ARG A 42 9.93 -6.01 8.01
C ARG A 42 8.60 -5.90 7.26
N ASN A 43 7.68 -6.85 7.43
CA ASN A 43 6.39 -6.81 6.76
C ASN A 43 5.60 -5.58 7.20
N SER A 44 5.57 -5.29 8.49
CA SER A 44 4.98 -4.05 9.00
C SER A 44 5.59 -2.80 8.36
N LEU A 45 6.90 -2.74 8.11
CA LEU A 45 7.54 -1.61 7.43
C LEU A 45 7.26 -1.56 5.92
N LEU A 46 7.08 -2.71 5.27
CA LEU A 46 6.76 -2.80 3.84
C LEU A 46 5.30 -2.43 3.56
N ASP A 47 4.38 -2.89 4.41
CA ASP A 47 2.96 -2.52 4.36
C ASP A 47 2.77 -1.03 4.75
N ASN A 48 3.62 -0.48 5.63
CA ASN A 48 3.62 0.94 6.01
C ASN A 48 4.48 1.86 5.11
N ASN A 49 4.54 1.64 3.79
CA ASN A 49 5.07 2.71 2.93
C ASN A 49 4.13 3.94 2.87
N GLY A 50 2.93 3.82 3.45
CA GLY A 50 1.94 4.89 3.59
C GLY A 50 1.10 5.13 2.35
N PHE A 51 1.35 4.38 1.26
CA PHE A 51 0.69 4.55 -0.04
C PHE A 51 -0.30 3.44 -0.38
N GLU A 52 -0.56 2.50 0.54
CA GLU A 52 -1.44 1.35 0.27
C GLU A 52 -2.85 1.79 -0.15
N THR A 53 -3.35 2.90 0.42
CA THR A 53 -4.65 3.47 0.05
C THR A 53 -4.61 4.12 -1.34
N GLU A 54 -3.54 4.85 -1.66
CA GLU A 54 -3.33 5.49 -2.96
C GLU A 54 -3.15 4.45 -4.08
N ILE A 55 -2.44 3.36 -3.81
CA ILE A 55 -2.25 2.25 -4.76
C ILE A 55 -3.60 1.59 -5.02
N ALA A 56 -4.32 1.15 -3.98
CA ALA A 56 -5.63 0.52 -4.12
C ALA A 56 -6.65 1.45 -4.81
N GLY A 57 -6.62 2.74 -4.47
CA GLY A 57 -7.44 3.75 -5.13
C GLY A 57 -7.11 3.88 -6.62
N THR A 58 -5.82 3.84 -6.97
CA THR A 58 -5.36 3.92 -8.37
C THR A 58 -5.78 2.70 -9.17
N GLU A 59 -5.64 1.50 -8.61
CA GLU A 59 -6.11 0.25 -9.24
C GLU A 59 -7.62 0.31 -9.53
N ARG A 60 -8.41 0.78 -8.55
CA ARG A 60 -9.86 0.96 -8.73
C ARG A 60 -10.19 1.99 -9.81
N LEU A 61 -9.50 3.12 -9.88
CA LEU A 61 -9.70 4.11 -10.94
C LEU A 61 -9.38 3.53 -12.32
N LEU A 62 -8.33 2.70 -12.45
CA LEU A 62 -8.00 2.03 -13.70
C LEU A 62 -9.10 1.05 -14.14
N GLU A 63 -9.67 0.27 -13.22
CA GLU A 63 -10.82 -0.60 -13.52
C GLU A 63 -12.02 0.21 -14.00
N ILE A 64 -12.34 1.30 -13.31
CA ILE A 64 -13.42 2.19 -13.69
C ILE A 64 -13.20 2.73 -15.11
N ILE A 65 -12.03 3.28 -15.42
CA ILE A 65 -11.72 3.81 -16.75
C ILE A 65 -11.79 2.72 -17.81
N LYS A 66 -11.34 1.50 -17.51
CA LYS A 66 -11.35 0.37 -18.46
C LYS A 66 -12.76 -0.07 -18.87
N TYR A 67 -13.73 0.00 -17.96
CA TYR A 67 -15.09 -0.48 -18.19
C TYR A 67 -16.11 0.62 -18.51
N ASN A 68 -15.66 1.89 -18.56
CA ASN A 68 -16.49 3.03 -18.92
C ASN A 68 -15.99 3.69 -20.21
N PRO A 69 -16.84 4.48 -20.89
CA PRO A 69 -16.41 5.25 -22.07
C PRO A 69 -15.25 6.20 -21.75
N GLU A 70 -14.35 6.40 -22.72
CA GLU A 70 -13.21 7.32 -22.59
C GLU A 70 -13.65 8.77 -22.35
N ILE A 71 -14.77 9.17 -22.97
CA ILE A 71 -15.41 10.47 -22.80
C ILE A 71 -16.87 10.22 -22.42
N MET A 72 -17.33 10.95 -21.40
CA MET A 72 -18.70 10.90 -20.93
C MET A 72 -19.35 12.26 -21.06
N ASP A 73 -20.44 12.31 -21.83
CA ASP A 73 -21.19 13.54 -22.09
C ASP A 73 -22.36 13.75 -21.12
N ALA A 74 -22.66 12.73 -20.31
CA ALA A 74 -23.71 12.72 -19.31
C ALA A 74 -23.14 12.46 -17.92
N TYR A 75 -23.67 13.16 -16.93
CA TYR A 75 -23.32 12.95 -15.53
C TYR A 75 -23.84 11.60 -15.03
N ASP A 76 -22.95 10.81 -14.42
CA ASP A 76 -23.29 9.58 -13.70
C ASP A 76 -22.90 9.75 -12.21
N GLU A 77 -23.91 9.81 -11.35
CA GLU A 77 -23.73 9.96 -9.91
C GLU A 77 -22.99 8.78 -9.27
N ASN A 78 -23.26 7.55 -9.71
CA ASN A 78 -22.59 6.39 -9.17
C ASN A 78 -21.11 6.46 -9.52
N LEU A 79 -20.78 6.77 -10.77
CA LEU A 79 -19.39 6.90 -11.18
C LEU A 79 -18.67 7.98 -10.38
N PHE A 80 -19.32 9.12 -10.17
CA PHE A 80 -18.77 10.22 -9.38
C PHE A 80 -18.47 9.80 -7.94
N LEU A 81 -19.43 9.15 -7.26
CA LEU A 81 -19.25 8.68 -5.88
C LEU A 81 -18.16 7.61 -5.74
N HIS A 82 -17.90 6.83 -6.79
CA HIS A 82 -16.85 5.81 -6.78
C HIS A 82 -15.46 6.32 -7.16
N THR A 83 -15.36 7.54 -7.71
CA THR A 83 -14.10 8.12 -8.21
C THR A 83 -13.61 9.30 -7.37
N VAL A 84 -14.53 10.14 -6.88
CA VAL A 84 -14.22 11.38 -6.14
C VAL A 84 -14.42 11.15 -4.65
N SER A 85 -13.37 11.40 -3.87
CA SER A 85 -13.41 11.36 -2.41
C SER A 85 -13.85 12.67 -1.78
N LYS A 86 -13.44 13.81 -2.35
CA LYS A 86 -13.80 15.16 -1.88
C LYS A 86 -13.87 16.16 -3.02
N VAL A 87 -14.72 17.17 -2.85
CA VAL A 87 -14.74 18.38 -3.68
C VAL A 87 -14.32 19.55 -2.81
N LEU A 88 -13.32 20.31 -3.27
CA LEU A 88 -12.81 21.50 -2.60
C LEU A 88 -13.16 22.72 -3.46
N ILE A 89 -13.77 23.73 -2.84
CA ILE A 89 -14.15 24.98 -3.50
C ILE A 89 -13.14 26.05 -3.10
N GLY A 90 -12.37 26.54 -4.08
CA GLY A 90 -11.41 27.63 -3.92
C GLY A 90 -12.09 29.00 -4.01
N ASN A 91 -11.40 30.02 -3.47
CA ASN A 91 -11.94 31.39 -3.36
C ASN A 91 -12.02 32.13 -4.71
N SER A 92 -11.31 31.67 -5.73
CA SER A 92 -11.12 32.30 -7.05
C SER A 92 -11.97 31.66 -8.16
N GLY A 93 -12.96 30.81 -7.83
CA GLY A 93 -13.72 30.04 -8.82
C GLY A 93 -13.04 28.72 -9.23
N GLU A 94 -12.07 28.27 -8.43
CA GLU A 94 -11.40 26.99 -8.58
C GLU A 94 -12.24 25.88 -7.93
N ILE A 95 -12.41 24.76 -8.63
CA ILE A 95 -13.05 23.56 -8.10
C ILE A 95 -12.05 22.42 -8.21
N THR A 96 -11.61 21.88 -7.07
CA THR A 96 -10.68 20.75 -7.04
C THR A 96 -11.42 19.49 -6.64
N PHE A 97 -11.37 18.49 -7.52
CA PHE A 97 -11.85 17.14 -7.28
C PHE A 97 -10.67 16.30 -6.77
N ARG A 98 -10.74 15.89 -5.50
CA ARG A 98 -9.82 14.90 -4.95
C ARG A 98 -10.39 13.52 -5.22
N LEU A 99 -9.64 12.69 -5.94
CA LEU A 99 -10.02 11.33 -6.25
C LEU A 99 -9.80 10.39 -5.05
N ILE A 100 -10.27 9.15 -5.17
CA ILE A 100 -10.08 8.10 -4.15
C ILE A 100 -8.63 7.69 -3.93
N ASN A 101 -7.72 8.02 -4.87
CA ASN A 101 -6.28 7.80 -4.75
C ASN A 101 -5.50 9.05 -4.30
N ASN A 102 -6.19 10.05 -3.75
CA ASN A 102 -5.65 11.36 -3.36
C ASN A 102 -5.12 12.25 -4.49
N LEU A 103 -5.25 11.85 -5.77
CA LEU A 103 -4.96 12.74 -6.89
C LEU A 103 -5.94 13.91 -6.90
N GLU A 104 -5.44 15.12 -7.11
CA GLU A 104 -6.24 16.34 -7.18
C GLU A 104 -6.31 16.85 -8.62
N LEU A 105 -7.54 17.00 -9.12
CA LEU A 105 -7.84 17.56 -10.43
C LEU A 105 -8.56 18.89 -10.24
N THR A 106 -7.95 19.99 -10.67
CA THR A 106 -8.53 21.34 -10.51
C THR A 106 -9.06 21.85 -11.82
N GLU A 107 -10.34 22.19 -11.82
CA GLU A 107 -11.03 22.91 -12.87
C GLU A 107 -11.18 24.38 -12.47
N TYR A 108 -11.03 25.27 -13.44
CA TYR A 108 -11.25 26.69 -13.24
C TYR A 108 -12.60 27.03 -13.86
N ALA A 109 -13.52 27.61 -13.08
CA ALA A 109 -14.77 28.12 -13.63
C ALA A 109 -14.44 29.23 -14.65
N ASP A 110 -14.45 28.89 -15.93
CA ASP A 110 -14.27 29.88 -16.98
C ASP A 110 -15.39 30.91 -16.87
N LYS A 111 -15.01 32.20 -16.89
CA LYS A 111 -16.00 33.29 -16.96
C LYS A 111 -16.51 33.34 -18.39
N GLY A 112 -17.39 32.40 -18.77
CA GLY A 112 -18.21 32.43 -19.98
C GLY A 112 -17.48 32.98 -21.21
N GLY A 113 -16.59 32.19 -21.81
CA GLY A 113 -15.89 32.52 -23.05
C GLY A 113 -16.37 31.77 -24.30
N GLY A 114 -17.58 31.21 -24.31
CA GLY A 114 -18.12 30.48 -25.46
C GLY A 114 -19.11 31.30 -26.29
N LYS A 115 -18.63 32.00 -27.31
CA LYS A 115 -19.47 32.36 -28.47
C LYS A 115 -19.87 31.06 -29.18
N ALA A 116 -21.17 30.81 -29.26
CA ALA A 116 -21.81 30.02 -30.32
C ALA A 116 -23.07 30.78 -30.75
#